data_AF-A0A847G9J5-F1
#
_entry.id   AF-A0A847G9J5-F1
#
_cell.length_a   1.000
_cell.length_b   1.000
_cell.length_c   1.000
_cell.angle_alpha   90.00
_cell.angle_beta   90.00
_cell.angle_gamma   90.00
#
_symmetry.space_group_name_H-M   'P 1'
#
loop_
_entity.id
_entity.type
_entity.pdbx_description
1 polymer ?
#
loop_
_entity_poly.entity_id
_entity_poly.type
_entity_poly.pdbx_seq_one_letter_code
_entity_poly.pdbx_strand_id
1 'polypeptide(L)'
;RFPGESAPRRVTPIIVNVEMLTDWGNDLIFDQLYYSLLPGIDLLQDPVREPYLQGYLDDVEIYFLHRQGFFTERDPRYREGWRLMYEFRQHCNRNIGLTLDFLREFITQRGAMIWSPCTLTYRLKNDQNLGFDWDLFYLPQFTEKTTPHASNTPMCVIGGSAVQLEVTNSAVSDTPADMPFAERMRSSERLKRVMQLLQFLCVPENYERIVNEYECMLPNIVGVPTLPALEPFEEILARRYTTTKWAFTFDLKFYEILRRMVELYLNDGIDLDGFMSWQGENLQAAVDNLELRKEIPMEDLRRAWDERAPARAAMKDLPHAAP
;
A
#
# COMPACT_ATOMS: atom_id res chain seq x y z
N ARG A 1 -3.14 -35.64 1.15
CA ARG A 1 -4.11 -35.41 0.05
C ARG A 1 -5.31 -34.74 0.66
N PHE A 2 -5.59 -33.48 0.29
CA PHE A 2 -6.72 -32.77 0.86
C PHE A 2 -8.03 -33.25 0.21
N PRO A 3 -9.15 -33.32 0.95
CA PRO A 3 -10.43 -33.71 0.36
C PRO A 3 -10.83 -32.74 -0.77
N GLY A 4 -11.06 -33.27 -1.98
CA GLY A 4 -11.43 -32.47 -3.16
C GLY A 4 -10.30 -32.16 -4.14
N GLU A 5 -9.10 -32.69 -3.96
CA GLU A 5 -7.99 -32.51 -4.91
C GLU A 5 -8.01 -33.58 -6.01
N SER A 6 -8.24 -33.16 -7.26
CA SER A 6 -8.13 -34.01 -8.46
C SER A 6 -6.68 -34.31 -8.87
N ALA A 7 -5.71 -33.53 -8.36
CA ALA A 7 -4.28 -33.76 -8.52
C ALA A 7 -3.49 -33.22 -7.32
N PRO A 8 -2.37 -33.85 -6.92
CA PRO A 8 -1.49 -33.32 -5.88
C PRO A 8 -0.89 -31.98 -6.32
N ARG A 9 -0.94 -30.97 -5.43
CA ARG A 9 -0.29 -29.67 -5.66
C ARG A 9 1.21 -29.87 -5.86
N ARG A 10 1.79 -29.17 -6.85
CA ARG A 10 3.25 -29.16 -7.09
C ARG A 10 4.02 -28.30 -6.09
N VAL A 11 3.34 -27.37 -5.41
CA VAL A 11 3.92 -26.41 -4.46
C VAL A 11 2.95 -26.22 -3.27
N THR A 12 3.49 -26.12 -2.05
CA THR A 12 2.71 -25.71 -0.87
C THR A 12 2.47 -24.20 -0.95
N PRO A 13 1.22 -23.71 -0.91
CA PRO A 13 0.94 -22.32 -1.26
C PRO A 13 1.37 -21.34 -0.18
N ILE A 14 1.54 -20.08 -0.59
CA ILE A 14 1.38 -18.94 0.30
C ILE A 14 -0.12 -18.66 0.52
N ILE A 15 -0.50 -18.39 1.76
CA ILE A 15 -1.84 -17.94 2.11
C ILE A 15 -1.89 -16.42 2.00
N VAL A 16 -2.76 -15.94 1.13
CA VAL A 16 -2.98 -14.52 0.85
C VAL A 16 -4.45 -14.30 0.48
N ASN A 17 -4.90 -13.05 0.55
CA ASN A 17 -6.22 -12.65 0.11
C ASN A 17 -6.13 -11.62 -1.02
N VAL A 18 -7.25 -11.41 -1.72
CA VAL A 18 -7.30 -10.49 -2.85
C VAL A 18 -7.09 -9.04 -2.44
N GLU A 19 -7.46 -8.63 -1.23
CA GLU A 19 -7.18 -7.29 -0.69
C GLU A 19 -5.68 -7.03 -0.56
N MET A 20 -4.92 -7.97 0.01
CA MET A 20 -3.47 -7.90 0.13
C MET A 20 -2.80 -7.81 -1.24
N LEU A 21 -3.31 -8.53 -2.25
CA LEU A 21 -2.78 -8.46 -3.62
C LEU A 21 -3.14 -7.13 -4.30
N THR A 22 -4.35 -6.61 -4.06
CA THR A 22 -4.86 -5.37 -4.66
C THR A 22 -4.19 -4.11 -4.07
N ASP A 23 -3.94 -4.10 -2.76
CA ASP A 23 -3.25 -3.02 -2.04
C ASP A 23 -1.73 -3.29 -2.04
N TRP A 24 -1.23 -4.08 -1.09
CA TRP A 24 0.20 -4.22 -0.88
C TRP A 24 0.95 -4.88 -2.03
N GLY A 25 0.38 -5.94 -2.62
CA GLY A 25 0.97 -6.63 -3.75
C GLY A 25 1.16 -5.72 -4.96
N ASN A 26 0.14 -4.92 -5.27
CA ASN A 26 0.20 -3.97 -6.38
C ASN A 26 1.27 -2.90 -6.13
N ASP A 27 1.26 -2.28 -4.96
CA ASP A 27 2.20 -1.22 -4.62
C ASP A 27 3.66 -1.71 -4.60
N LEU A 28 3.92 -2.88 -4.01
CA LEU A 28 5.27 -3.45 -3.94
C LEU A 28 5.80 -3.85 -5.32
N ILE A 29 4.97 -4.47 -6.17
CA ILE A 29 5.36 -4.81 -7.54
C ILE A 29 5.61 -3.54 -8.34
N PHE A 30 4.72 -2.56 -8.22
CA PHE A 30 4.86 -1.28 -8.89
C PHE A 30 6.17 -0.58 -8.49
N ASP A 31 6.47 -0.51 -7.20
CA ASP A 31 7.70 0.06 -6.69
C ASP A 31 8.95 -0.55 -7.35
N GLN A 32 9.01 -1.88 -7.42
CA GLN A 32 10.14 -2.62 -7.99
C GLN A 32 10.31 -2.43 -9.50
N LEU A 33 9.30 -1.92 -10.20
CA LEU A 33 9.35 -1.65 -11.64
C LEU A 33 9.58 -0.16 -11.96
N TYR A 34 9.14 0.73 -11.07
CA TYR A 34 9.13 2.18 -11.31
C TYR A 34 10.14 2.97 -10.49
N TYR A 35 10.72 2.40 -9.42
CA TYR A 35 11.64 3.13 -8.56
C TYR A 35 12.82 3.76 -9.33
N SER A 36 13.40 3.04 -10.29
CA SER A 36 14.50 3.54 -11.12
C SER A 36 14.09 4.68 -12.06
N LEU A 37 12.79 4.89 -12.29
CA LEU A 37 12.27 5.96 -13.13
C LEU A 37 12.02 7.26 -12.35
N LEU A 38 11.97 7.22 -11.02
CA LEU A 38 11.65 8.38 -10.18
C LEU A 38 12.46 9.64 -10.50
N PRO A 39 13.79 9.58 -10.76
CA PRO A 39 14.55 10.76 -11.16
C PRO A 39 13.95 11.52 -12.36
N GLY A 40 13.18 10.84 -13.22
CA GLY A 40 12.55 11.39 -14.41
C GLY A 40 11.05 11.68 -14.27
N ILE A 41 10.36 11.13 -13.26
CA ILE A 41 8.89 11.14 -13.15
C ILE A 41 8.32 11.64 -11.82
N ASP A 42 9.14 11.85 -10.78
CA ASP A 42 8.76 12.36 -9.44
C ASP A 42 8.63 13.91 -9.42
N LEU A 43 7.74 14.47 -10.22
CA LEU A 43 7.71 15.87 -10.64
C LEU A 43 7.56 16.90 -9.50
N LEU A 44 6.75 16.63 -8.48
CA LEU A 44 6.40 17.59 -7.43
C LEU A 44 6.84 17.10 -6.05
N GLN A 45 8.03 17.54 -5.61
CA GLN A 45 8.58 17.17 -4.31
C GLN A 45 8.09 18.12 -3.21
N ASP A 46 7.36 17.58 -2.22
CA ASP A 46 6.90 18.32 -1.04
C ASP A 46 7.96 18.26 0.07
N PRO A 47 8.68 19.36 0.39
CA PRO A 47 9.76 19.34 1.37
C PRO A 47 9.31 18.93 2.79
N VAL A 48 8.03 19.01 3.11
CA VAL A 48 7.47 18.56 4.39
C VAL A 48 7.31 17.04 4.41
N ARG A 49 6.91 16.44 3.29
CA ARG A 49 6.62 15.01 3.17
C ARG A 49 7.81 14.19 2.69
N GLU A 50 8.69 14.76 1.87
CA GLU A 50 9.87 14.10 1.29
C GLU A 50 10.72 13.30 2.30
N PRO A 51 10.96 13.78 3.54
CA PRO A 51 11.70 12.98 4.52
C PRO A 51 11.09 11.60 4.80
N TYR A 52 9.77 11.44 4.60
CA TYR A 52 9.03 10.20 4.83
C TYR A 52 8.52 9.55 3.53
N LEU A 53 8.02 10.34 2.58
CA LEU A 53 7.41 9.94 1.31
C LEU A 53 8.34 10.21 0.12
N GLN A 54 9.63 9.86 0.26
CA GLN A 54 10.62 10.12 -0.77
C GLN A 54 10.23 9.48 -2.11
N GLY A 55 10.04 10.31 -3.14
CA GLY A 55 9.66 9.87 -4.49
C GLY A 55 8.30 9.16 -4.52
N TYR A 56 7.34 9.67 -3.73
CA TYR A 56 5.97 9.20 -3.73
C TYR A 56 5.15 9.97 -4.79
N LEU A 57 4.64 9.24 -5.77
CA LEU A 57 3.77 9.78 -6.81
C LEU A 57 2.34 9.93 -6.28
N ASP A 58 1.91 11.18 -6.16
CA ASP A 58 0.56 11.53 -5.72
C ASP A 58 -0.49 11.48 -6.86
N ASP A 59 -1.74 11.84 -6.53
CA ASP A 59 -2.86 11.85 -7.47
C ASP A 59 -2.65 12.81 -8.66
N VAL A 60 -2.00 13.94 -8.43
CA VAL A 60 -1.71 14.99 -9.41
C VAL A 60 -0.58 14.57 -10.35
N GLU A 61 0.46 13.94 -9.82
CA GLU A 61 1.55 13.39 -10.63
C GLU A 61 1.09 12.20 -11.47
N ILE A 62 0.31 11.28 -10.89
CA ILE A 62 -0.26 10.16 -11.63
C ILE A 62 -1.19 10.66 -12.74
N TYR A 63 -2.01 11.69 -12.47
CA TYR A 63 -2.81 12.37 -13.49
C TYR A 63 -1.96 12.84 -14.68
N PHE A 64 -0.86 13.55 -14.39
CA PHE A 64 0.00 14.10 -15.44
C PHE A 64 0.73 13.00 -16.22
N LEU A 65 1.31 12.02 -15.51
CA LEU A 65 2.05 10.91 -16.09
C LEU A 65 1.15 10.01 -16.94
N HIS A 66 -0.09 9.78 -16.52
CA HIS A 66 -1.07 9.05 -17.33
C HIS A 66 -1.29 9.71 -18.70
N ARG A 67 -1.39 11.04 -18.73
CA ARG A 67 -1.48 11.82 -19.97
C ARG A 67 -0.17 11.83 -20.78
N GLN A 68 0.95 11.41 -20.22
CA GLN A 68 2.20 11.17 -20.95
C GLN A 68 2.32 9.70 -21.43
N GLY A 69 1.29 8.87 -21.20
CA GLY A 69 1.22 7.47 -21.66
C GLY A 69 1.57 6.43 -20.58
N PHE A 70 1.95 6.86 -19.37
CA PHE A 70 2.20 5.93 -18.26
C PHE A 70 0.92 5.27 -17.76
N PHE A 71 1.07 4.09 -17.17
CA PHE A 71 -0.05 3.39 -16.54
C PHE A 71 -1.20 3.08 -17.52
N THR A 72 -0.83 2.81 -18.77
CA THR A 72 -1.74 2.40 -19.85
C THR A 72 -1.37 0.99 -20.33
N GLU A 73 -2.18 0.41 -21.20
CA GLU A 73 -1.85 -0.83 -21.91
C GLU A 73 -0.53 -0.73 -22.72
N ARG A 74 -0.11 0.48 -23.07
CA ARG A 74 1.10 0.76 -23.85
C ARG A 74 2.34 0.94 -22.98
N ASP A 75 2.17 1.06 -21.67
CA ASP A 75 3.28 1.12 -20.73
C ASP A 75 3.76 -0.32 -20.46
N PRO A 76 4.95 -0.70 -20.97
CA PRO A 76 5.45 -2.07 -20.84
C PRO A 76 5.67 -2.46 -19.37
N ARG A 77 6.03 -1.51 -18.50
CA ARG A 77 6.21 -1.78 -17.07
C ARG A 77 4.90 -2.02 -16.36
N TYR A 78 3.87 -1.23 -16.70
CA TYR A 78 2.57 -1.36 -16.08
C TYR A 78 1.97 -2.73 -16.39
N ARG A 79 2.03 -3.12 -17.66
CA ARG A 79 1.60 -4.44 -18.12
C ARG A 79 2.43 -5.58 -17.50
N GLU A 80 3.74 -5.40 -17.38
CA GLU A 80 4.63 -6.38 -16.75
C GLU A 80 4.30 -6.61 -15.27
N GLY A 81 3.94 -5.57 -14.53
CA GLY A 81 3.52 -5.69 -13.12
C GLY A 81 2.34 -6.64 -12.95
N TRP A 82 1.33 -6.52 -13.81
CA TRP A 82 0.17 -7.41 -13.78
C TRP A 82 0.51 -8.83 -14.23
N ARG A 83 1.38 -8.99 -15.23
CA ARG A 83 1.89 -10.31 -15.63
C ARG A 83 2.61 -11.00 -14.46
N LEU A 84 3.46 -10.29 -13.73
CA LEU A 84 4.19 -10.79 -12.56
C LEU A 84 3.24 -11.13 -11.41
N MET A 85 2.20 -10.32 -11.17
CA MET A 85 1.19 -10.62 -10.15
C MET A 85 0.42 -11.90 -10.49
N TYR A 86 0.07 -12.10 -11.76
CA TYR A 86 -0.59 -13.32 -12.23
C TYR A 86 0.33 -14.55 -12.20
N GLU A 87 1.63 -14.38 -12.43
CA GLU A 87 2.62 -15.43 -12.22
C GLU A 87 2.72 -15.81 -10.73
N PHE A 88 2.82 -14.81 -9.84
CA PHE A 88 2.86 -15.02 -8.40
C PHE A 88 1.60 -15.74 -7.89
N ARG A 89 0.42 -15.42 -8.44
CA ARG A 89 -0.86 -16.04 -8.12
C ARG A 89 -0.86 -17.57 -8.23
N GLN A 90 0.00 -18.15 -9.09
CA GLN A 90 0.14 -19.61 -9.24
C GLN A 90 0.70 -20.30 -7.99
N HIS A 91 1.35 -19.53 -7.11
CA HIS A 91 1.91 -19.99 -5.85
C HIS A 91 1.00 -19.72 -4.64
N CYS A 92 -0.15 -19.07 -4.86
CA CYS A 92 -1.10 -18.71 -3.80
C CYS A 92 -2.15 -19.80 -3.55
N ASN A 93 -2.87 -19.68 -2.44
CA ASN A 93 -4.06 -20.47 -2.14
C ASN A 93 -5.10 -20.41 -3.27
N ARG A 94 -5.88 -21.50 -3.42
CA ARG A 94 -6.87 -21.61 -4.51
C ARG A 94 -7.95 -20.55 -4.41
N ASN A 95 -8.53 -20.37 -3.22
CA ASN A 95 -9.52 -19.33 -2.97
C ASN A 95 -8.83 -18.13 -2.34
N ILE A 96 -8.63 -17.07 -3.11
CA ILE A 96 -8.09 -15.79 -2.62
C ILE A 96 -9.20 -14.78 -2.24
N GLY A 97 -10.47 -15.17 -2.31
CA GLY A 97 -11.59 -14.31 -1.97
C GLY A 97 -11.62 -13.91 -0.50
N LEU A 98 -12.35 -12.84 -0.20
CA LEU A 98 -12.39 -12.22 1.13
C LEU A 98 -13.05 -13.07 2.22
N THR A 99 -13.79 -14.11 1.84
CA THR A 99 -14.52 -14.96 2.77
C THR A 99 -13.67 -16.09 3.37
N LEU A 100 -12.39 -16.20 2.98
CA LEU A 100 -11.51 -17.22 3.52
C LEU A 100 -10.99 -16.81 4.91
N ASP A 101 -11.00 -17.76 5.85
CA ASP A 101 -10.27 -17.63 7.10
C ASP A 101 -8.79 -18.01 6.87
N PHE A 102 -7.99 -17.03 6.45
CA PHE A 102 -6.57 -17.19 6.11
C PHE A 102 -5.77 -17.72 7.30
N LEU A 103 -6.11 -17.29 8.52
CA LEU A 103 -5.45 -17.74 9.73
C LEU A 103 -5.70 -19.23 9.95
N ARG A 104 -6.96 -19.67 9.83
CA ARG A 104 -7.30 -21.10 9.92
C ARG A 104 -6.51 -21.94 8.93
N GLU A 105 -6.39 -21.49 7.68
CA GLU A 105 -5.63 -22.23 6.67
C GLU A 105 -4.14 -22.35 7.04
N PHE A 106 -3.54 -21.31 7.61
CA PHE A 106 -2.15 -21.35 8.08
C PHE A 106 -1.97 -22.26 9.30
N ILE A 107 -2.76 -22.11 10.36
CA ILE A 107 -2.61 -22.93 11.59
C ILE A 107 -2.94 -24.41 11.36
N THR A 108 -3.78 -24.72 10.36
CA THR A 108 -4.05 -26.10 9.94
C THR A 108 -3.05 -26.63 8.91
N GLN A 109 -1.93 -25.92 8.71
CA GLN A 109 -0.80 -26.30 7.86
C GLN A 109 -1.21 -26.53 6.39
N ARG A 110 -2.17 -25.76 5.88
CA ARG A 110 -2.62 -25.80 4.48
C ARG A 110 -1.83 -24.87 3.56
N GLY A 111 -0.99 -24.01 4.13
CA GLY A 111 0.01 -23.21 3.42
C GLY A 111 1.33 -23.20 4.19
N ALA A 112 2.42 -22.96 3.46
CA ALA A 112 3.77 -22.91 4.04
C ALA A 112 4.11 -21.52 4.59
N MET A 113 3.44 -20.50 4.07
CA MET A 113 3.64 -19.10 4.42
C MET A 113 2.28 -18.41 4.50
N ILE A 114 2.19 -17.35 5.28
CA ILE A 114 1.05 -16.44 5.30
C ILE A 114 1.56 -15.02 5.13
N TRP A 115 0.98 -14.27 4.20
CA TRP A 115 1.26 -12.85 4.08
C TRP A 115 0.29 -12.08 4.99
N SER A 116 0.81 -11.50 6.06
CA SER A 116 0.01 -10.84 7.10
C SER A 116 0.69 -9.58 7.66
N PRO A 117 -0.07 -8.60 8.18
CA PRO A 117 0.47 -7.59 9.10
C PRO A 117 1.08 -8.21 10.36
N CYS A 118 1.88 -7.40 11.07
CA CYS A 118 2.47 -7.72 12.37
C CYS A 118 1.45 -8.05 13.48
N THR A 119 0.17 -7.72 13.28
CA THR A 119 -0.88 -8.04 14.24
C THR A 119 -1.09 -9.55 14.46
N LEU A 120 -0.61 -10.38 13.55
CA LEU A 120 -0.65 -11.84 13.69
C LEU A 120 0.42 -12.39 14.65
N THR A 121 1.54 -11.68 14.83
CA THR A 121 2.70 -12.12 15.63
C THR A 121 2.30 -12.54 17.04
N TYR A 122 1.56 -11.69 17.76
CA TYR A 122 1.08 -12.02 19.11
C TYR A 122 0.30 -13.32 19.17
N ARG A 123 -0.60 -13.56 18.20
CA ARG A 123 -1.46 -14.75 18.20
C ARG A 123 -0.64 -16.03 18.02
N LEU A 124 0.34 -16.03 17.13
CA LEU A 124 1.21 -17.18 16.89
C LEU A 124 2.18 -17.41 18.06
N LYS A 125 2.71 -16.34 18.64
CA LYS A 125 3.61 -16.42 19.80
C LYS A 125 2.93 -16.98 21.05
N ASN A 126 1.69 -16.57 21.31
CA ASN A 126 0.96 -16.97 22.51
C ASN A 126 0.15 -18.27 22.38
N ASP A 127 0.08 -18.87 21.19
CA ASP A 127 -0.60 -20.15 21.02
C ASP A 127 0.28 -21.32 21.48
N GLN A 128 0.05 -21.77 22.72
CA GLN A 128 0.75 -22.91 23.33
C GLN A 128 0.46 -24.25 22.64
N ASN A 129 -0.57 -24.30 21.78
CA ASN A 129 -0.95 -25.50 21.03
C ASN A 129 -0.51 -25.45 19.57
N LEU A 130 0.27 -24.44 19.17
CA LEU A 130 0.81 -24.35 17.82
C LEU A 130 1.76 -25.53 17.59
N GLY A 131 1.32 -26.49 16.78
CA GLY A 131 2.04 -27.75 16.55
C GLY A 131 3.21 -27.66 15.57
N PHE A 132 3.75 -26.47 15.31
CA PHE A 132 4.84 -26.22 14.37
C PHE A 132 5.61 -24.94 14.69
N ASP A 133 6.88 -24.90 14.29
CA ASP A 133 7.73 -23.72 14.36
C ASP A 133 7.43 -22.74 13.23
N TRP A 134 7.53 -21.45 13.50
CA TRP A 134 7.31 -20.38 12.53
C TRP A 134 8.37 -19.29 12.68
N ASP A 135 8.57 -18.53 11.62
CA ASP A 135 9.50 -17.40 11.58
C ASP A 135 8.97 -16.34 10.61
N LEU A 136 9.59 -15.16 10.61
CA LEU A 136 9.21 -14.00 9.82
C LEU A 136 10.34 -13.62 8.87
N PHE A 137 9.99 -13.25 7.64
CA PHE A 137 10.92 -12.64 6.71
C PHE A 137 10.18 -11.65 5.82
N TYR A 138 10.94 -10.73 5.21
CA TYR A 138 10.37 -9.78 4.26
C TYR A 138 10.57 -10.22 2.81
N LEU A 139 9.74 -9.68 1.93
CA LEU A 139 9.74 -10.03 0.52
C LEU A 139 11.09 -9.70 -0.15
N PRO A 140 11.63 -10.62 -0.97
CA PRO A 140 12.88 -10.40 -1.67
C PRO A 140 12.70 -9.35 -2.79
N GLN A 141 13.78 -8.65 -3.12
CA GLN A 141 13.80 -7.72 -4.25
C GLN A 141 13.62 -8.43 -5.60
N PHE A 142 13.13 -7.70 -6.60
CA PHE A 142 13.22 -8.12 -7.99
C PHE A 142 14.64 -7.94 -8.52
N THR A 143 15.00 -8.82 -9.44
CA THR A 143 16.28 -8.78 -10.17
C THR A 143 16.01 -8.88 -11.66
N GLU A 144 17.04 -8.75 -12.50
CA GLU A 144 16.90 -8.96 -13.95
C GLU A 144 16.46 -10.38 -14.30
N LYS A 145 16.60 -11.35 -13.37
CA LYS A 145 16.03 -12.69 -13.53
C LYS A 145 14.50 -12.71 -13.39
N THR A 146 13.96 -11.79 -12.59
CA THR A 146 12.51 -11.63 -12.41
C THR A 146 11.92 -10.90 -13.62
N THR A 147 12.54 -9.79 -14.01
CA THR A 147 12.05 -8.94 -15.11
C THR A 147 13.15 -7.97 -15.58
N PRO A 148 13.26 -7.65 -16.88
CA PRO A 148 14.20 -6.65 -17.38
C PRO A 148 13.95 -5.23 -16.85
N HIS A 149 12.79 -4.97 -16.25
CA HIS A 149 12.41 -3.68 -15.67
C HIS A 149 12.72 -3.56 -14.18
N ALA A 150 13.38 -4.54 -13.56
CA ALA A 150 13.65 -4.53 -12.13
C ALA A 150 14.54 -3.34 -11.73
N SER A 151 14.16 -2.66 -10.64
CA SER A 151 14.94 -1.59 -10.03
C SER A 151 16.21 -2.09 -9.34
N ASN A 152 16.29 -3.40 -9.05
CA ASN A 152 17.36 -4.03 -8.27
C ASN A 152 17.60 -3.40 -6.90
N THR A 153 16.54 -2.89 -6.28
CA THR A 153 16.59 -2.29 -4.95
C THR A 153 15.85 -3.14 -3.94
N PRO A 154 16.28 -3.16 -2.66
CA PRO A 154 15.52 -3.80 -1.60
C PRO A 154 14.05 -3.38 -1.65
N MET A 155 13.15 -4.33 -1.36
CA MET A 155 11.72 -4.07 -1.32
C MET A 155 11.41 -2.88 -0.39
N CYS A 156 10.62 -1.92 -0.87
CA CYS A 156 10.16 -0.78 -0.09
C CYS A 156 9.29 -1.24 1.09
N VAL A 157 9.00 -0.33 2.02
CA VAL A 157 8.01 -0.62 3.06
C VAL A 157 6.60 -0.33 2.56
N ILE A 158 5.67 -1.18 3.00
CA ILE A 158 4.25 -1.05 2.75
C ILE A 158 3.47 -1.08 4.07
N GLY A 159 2.54 -0.14 4.25
CA GLY A 159 1.97 0.16 5.56
C GLY A 159 2.89 1.08 6.37
N GLY A 160 2.37 1.67 7.45
CA GLY A 160 3.17 2.64 8.22
C GLY A 160 2.39 3.59 9.12
N SER A 161 1.06 3.51 9.15
CA SER A 161 0.31 4.18 10.21
C SER A 161 0.24 3.27 11.44
N ALA A 162 0.85 3.74 12.53
CA ALA A 162 0.40 3.33 13.86
C ALA A 162 -1.05 3.78 14.07
N VAL A 163 -1.64 3.44 15.22
CA VAL A 163 -3.02 3.85 15.55
C VAL A 163 -3.17 5.36 15.39
N GLN A 164 -3.93 5.78 14.38
CA GLN A 164 -4.24 7.18 14.13
C GLN A 164 -5.41 7.59 15.03
N LEU A 165 -5.22 8.65 15.80
CA LEU A 165 -6.24 9.21 16.67
C LEU A 165 -6.72 10.53 16.08
N GLU A 166 -8.01 10.59 15.75
CA GLU A 166 -8.64 11.75 15.12
C GLU A 166 -9.65 12.42 16.06
N VAL A 167 -9.73 13.75 15.98
CA VAL A 167 -10.72 14.55 16.71
C VAL A 167 -11.76 15.05 15.74
N THR A 168 -13.00 14.58 15.88
CA THR A 168 -14.09 15.02 15.00
C THR A 168 -14.59 16.42 15.39
N ASN A 169 -15.21 17.12 14.44
CA ASN A 169 -15.86 18.42 14.69
C ASN A 169 -16.96 18.37 15.77
N SER A 170 -17.45 17.18 16.15
CA SER A 170 -18.40 17.04 17.26
C SER A 170 -17.78 17.34 18.64
N ALA A 171 -16.45 17.42 18.72
CA ALA A 171 -15.73 17.76 19.95
C ALA A 171 -16.08 19.16 20.49
N VAL A 172 -16.58 20.08 19.66
CA VAL A 172 -17.01 21.43 20.09
C VAL A 172 -18.53 21.56 20.28
N SER A 173 -19.25 20.45 20.44
CA SER A 173 -20.71 20.46 20.55
C SER A 173 -21.25 21.10 21.84
N ASP A 174 -20.38 21.40 22.81
CA ASP A 174 -20.68 22.09 24.06
C ASP A 174 -20.70 23.62 23.91
N THR A 175 -20.55 24.13 22.69
CA THR A 175 -20.58 25.57 22.36
C THR A 175 -21.75 25.90 21.42
N PRO A 176 -22.26 27.15 21.41
CA PRO A 176 -23.33 27.57 20.51
C PRO A 176 -23.02 27.31 19.03
N ALA A 177 -23.99 26.81 18.28
CA ALA A 177 -23.79 26.39 16.89
C ALA A 177 -23.55 27.56 15.91
N ASP A 178 -24.06 28.75 16.25
CA ASP A 178 -23.95 30.01 15.51
C ASP A 178 -22.62 30.75 15.76
N MET A 179 -21.83 30.32 16.74
CA MET A 179 -20.51 30.88 17.03
C MET A 179 -19.48 30.49 15.94
N PRO A 180 -18.57 31.40 15.52
CA PRO A 180 -17.50 31.06 14.58
C PRO A 180 -16.68 29.85 15.05
N PHE A 181 -16.36 28.90 14.14
CA PHE A 181 -15.73 27.62 14.52
C PHE A 181 -14.40 27.79 15.28
N ALA A 182 -13.58 28.77 14.89
CA ALA A 182 -12.33 29.09 15.59
C ALA A 182 -12.55 29.57 17.04
N GLU A 183 -13.68 30.21 17.35
CA GLU A 183 -14.06 30.59 18.70
C GLU A 183 -14.62 29.41 19.49
N ARG A 184 -15.41 28.55 18.82
CA ARG A 184 -15.91 27.29 19.38
C ARG A 184 -14.76 26.38 19.83
N MET A 185 -13.73 26.22 19.00
CA MET A 185 -12.53 25.44 19.37
C MET A 185 -11.80 26.03 20.59
N ARG A 186 -11.69 27.36 20.69
CA ARG A 186 -11.00 28.02 21.81
C ARG A 186 -11.77 27.93 23.13
N SER A 187 -13.10 27.96 23.06
CA SER A 187 -13.99 28.02 24.23
C SER A 187 -14.44 26.65 24.72
N SER A 188 -14.56 25.65 23.84
CA SER A 188 -15.04 24.31 24.15
C SER A 188 -14.22 23.64 25.28
N GLU A 189 -14.93 23.24 26.33
CA GLU A 189 -14.39 22.45 27.43
C GLU A 189 -14.27 20.98 27.02
N ARG A 190 -15.22 20.48 26.22
CA ARG A 190 -15.19 19.13 25.67
C ARG A 190 -13.94 18.90 24.81
N LEU A 191 -13.62 19.81 23.89
CA LEU A 191 -12.41 19.72 23.07
C LEU A 191 -11.14 19.72 23.93
N LYS A 192 -11.05 20.61 24.94
CA LYS A 192 -9.92 20.64 25.87
C LYS A 192 -9.70 19.29 26.55
N ARG A 193 -10.76 18.64 27.04
CA ARG A 193 -10.70 17.33 27.68
C ARG A 193 -10.28 16.22 26.73
N VAL A 194 -10.79 16.24 25.49
CA VAL A 194 -10.37 15.29 24.44
C VAL A 194 -8.87 15.44 24.18
N MET A 195 -8.38 16.67 24.01
CA MET A 195 -6.95 16.92 23.79
C MET A 195 -6.10 16.48 24.99
N GLN A 196 -6.56 16.72 26.22
CA GLN A 196 -5.88 16.26 27.44
C GLN A 196 -5.79 14.73 27.50
N LEU A 197 -6.86 14.01 27.14
CA LEU A 197 -6.84 12.56 27.07
C LEU A 197 -5.84 12.06 26.01
N LEU A 198 -5.84 12.65 24.82
CA LEU A 198 -4.88 12.28 23.76
C LEU A 198 -3.43 12.55 24.20
N GLN A 199 -3.18 13.70 24.83
CA GLN A 199 -1.86 14.02 25.40
C GLN A 199 -1.46 12.99 26.47
N PHE A 200 -2.38 12.61 27.36
CA PHE A 200 -2.12 11.60 28.38
C PHE A 200 -1.77 10.24 27.75
N LEU A 201 -2.49 9.80 26.73
CA LEU A 201 -2.23 8.53 26.04
C LEU A 201 -0.88 8.52 25.30
N CYS A 202 -0.42 9.68 24.82
CA CYS A 202 0.84 9.83 24.09
C CYS A 202 2.07 10.10 24.99
N VAL A 203 1.91 10.13 26.32
CA VAL A 203 3.06 10.14 27.24
C VAL A 203 3.78 8.79 27.13
N PRO A 204 5.11 8.74 26.91
CA PRO A 204 5.83 7.50 26.63
C PRO A 204 5.53 6.36 27.62
N GLU A 205 5.51 6.65 28.91
CA GLU A 205 5.25 5.66 29.97
C GLU A 205 3.81 5.12 29.93
N ASN A 206 2.83 5.93 29.49
CA ASN A 206 1.46 5.49 29.31
C ASN A 206 1.30 4.72 28.00
N TYR A 207 1.90 5.24 26.94
CA TYR A 207 1.84 4.64 25.61
C TYR A 207 2.50 3.26 25.60
N GLU A 208 3.66 3.10 26.24
CA GLU A 208 4.33 1.81 26.43
C GLU A 208 3.37 0.79 27.02
N ARG A 209 2.69 1.11 28.11
CA ARG A 209 1.75 0.20 28.77
C ARG A 209 0.58 -0.23 27.88
N ILE A 210 0.16 0.63 26.95
CA ILE A 210 -0.97 0.39 26.05
C ILE A 210 -0.50 -0.42 24.83
N VAL A 211 0.50 0.07 24.11
CA VAL A 211 0.96 -0.52 22.85
C VAL A 211 1.63 -1.88 23.08
N ASN A 212 2.32 -2.05 24.22
CA ASN A 212 3.03 -3.27 24.56
C ASN A 212 2.18 -4.26 25.38
N GLU A 213 0.90 -3.96 25.65
CA GLU A 213 -0.02 -4.94 26.26
C GLU A 213 -0.16 -6.19 25.37
N TYR A 214 -0.13 -5.98 24.05
CA TYR A 214 -0.16 -7.02 23.03
C TYR A 214 0.97 -6.78 22.04
N GLU A 215 1.86 -7.76 21.84
CA GLU A 215 2.96 -7.74 20.85
C GLU A 215 2.44 -7.78 19.40
N CYS A 216 1.72 -6.75 18.97
CA CYS A 216 1.00 -6.75 17.71
C CYS A 216 1.13 -5.45 16.91
N MET A 217 1.65 -4.37 17.52
CA MET A 217 1.81 -3.06 16.89
C MET A 217 3.18 -2.46 17.25
N LEU A 218 3.81 -1.79 16.28
CA LEU A 218 5.05 -1.06 16.54
C LEU A 218 4.77 0.28 17.22
N PRO A 219 5.54 0.66 18.25
CA PRO A 219 5.44 1.98 18.85
C PRO A 219 5.74 3.11 17.87
N ASN A 220 4.96 4.19 17.89
CA ASN A 220 5.23 5.42 17.13
C ASN A 220 5.53 6.65 18.01
N ILE A 221 5.67 6.45 19.32
CA ILE A 221 6.05 7.49 20.28
C ILE A 221 7.53 7.35 20.58
N VAL A 222 8.28 8.43 20.40
CA VAL A 222 9.72 8.49 20.70
C VAL A 222 9.97 8.11 22.15
N GLY A 223 10.93 7.20 22.37
CA GLY A 223 11.33 6.74 23.70
C GLY A 223 10.59 5.48 24.17
N VAL A 224 9.63 4.95 23.40
CA VAL A 224 8.97 3.68 23.70
C VAL A 224 9.67 2.55 22.93
N PRO A 225 10.17 1.50 23.62
CA PRO A 225 10.93 0.45 22.97
C PRO A 225 10.03 -0.50 22.17
N THR A 226 10.51 -0.91 21.00
CA THR A 226 9.95 -2.01 20.22
C THR A 226 10.19 -3.33 20.94
N LEU A 227 9.18 -4.22 20.97
CA LEU A 227 9.31 -5.54 21.59
C LEU A 227 10.05 -6.52 20.66
N PRO A 228 10.79 -7.52 21.20
CA PRO A 228 11.65 -8.39 20.39
C PRO A 228 10.96 -9.11 19.23
N ALA A 229 9.70 -9.54 19.41
CA ALA A 229 8.95 -10.21 18.35
C ALA A 229 8.57 -9.29 17.18
N LEU A 230 8.72 -7.97 17.36
CA LEU A 230 8.41 -6.95 16.37
C LEU A 230 9.66 -6.33 15.73
N GLU A 231 10.87 -6.66 16.20
CA GLU A 231 12.15 -6.15 15.65
C GLU A 231 12.25 -6.31 14.12
N PRO A 232 11.85 -7.45 13.50
CA PRO A 232 11.90 -7.57 12.03
C PRO A 232 11.07 -6.51 11.31
N PHE A 233 9.94 -6.08 11.90
CA PHE A 233 9.10 -5.05 11.31
C PHE A 233 9.68 -3.64 11.49
N GLU A 234 10.37 -3.38 12.59
CA GLU A 234 11.07 -2.10 12.81
C GLU A 234 12.18 -1.89 11.78
N GLU A 235 12.95 -2.94 11.49
CA GLU A 235 13.95 -2.94 10.43
C GLU A 235 13.35 -2.66 9.05
N ILE A 236 12.16 -3.21 8.77
CA ILE A 236 11.44 -2.97 7.52
C ILE A 236 10.91 -1.53 7.46
N LEU A 237 10.37 -0.98 8.56
CA LEU A 237 9.87 0.40 8.64
C LEU A 237 10.96 1.45 8.38
N ALA A 238 12.24 1.13 8.60
CA ALA A 238 13.35 2.02 8.28
C ALA A 238 13.63 2.16 6.77
N ARG A 239 12.97 1.37 5.93
CA ARG A 239 13.11 1.44 4.47
C ARG A 239 12.27 2.58 3.91
N ARG A 240 12.60 2.99 2.67
CA ARG A 240 11.80 3.95 1.93
C ARG A 240 10.37 3.42 1.73
N TYR A 241 9.39 4.32 1.86
CA TYR A 241 7.99 4.03 1.55
C TYR A 241 7.79 3.71 0.06
N THR A 242 6.69 3.03 -0.28
CA THR A 242 6.33 2.73 -1.68
C THR A 242 6.24 3.98 -2.56
N THR A 243 6.55 3.84 -3.85
CA THR A 243 6.39 4.89 -4.87
C THR A 243 4.94 5.38 -5.01
N THR A 244 3.92 4.57 -4.74
CA THR A 244 2.54 5.06 -4.67
C THR A 244 1.65 4.11 -3.88
N LYS A 245 0.45 4.58 -3.51
CA LYS A 245 -0.60 3.81 -2.82
C LYS A 245 -1.86 3.72 -3.69
N TRP A 246 -1.89 2.79 -4.64
CA TRP A 246 -2.96 2.69 -5.63
C TRP A 246 -4.36 2.60 -5.01
N ALA A 247 -4.51 1.83 -3.93
CA ALA A 247 -5.79 1.66 -3.25
C ALA A 247 -6.37 2.96 -2.66
N PHE A 248 -5.52 3.96 -2.40
CA PHE A 248 -5.87 5.19 -1.69
C PHE A 248 -5.62 6.48 -2.51
N THR A 249 -5.04 6.39 -3.71
CA THR A 249 -4.71 7.55 -4.54
C THR A 249 -5.95 8.27 -5.07
N PHE A 250 -6.96 7.51 -5.53
CA PHE A 250 -8.16 8.07 -6.16
C PHE A 250 -9.40 7.86 -5.28
N ASP A 251 -10.59 7.91 -5.87
CA ASP A 251 -11.84 7.74 -5.16
C ASP A 251 -12.17 6.26 -4.88
N LEU A 252 -13.17 6.03 -4.02
CA LEU A 252 -13.64 4.70 -3.67
C LEU A 252 -14.11 3.90 -4.90
N LYS A 253 -14.63 4.58 -5.93
CA LYS A 253 -15.11 3.92 -7.14
C LYS A 253 -13.94 3.31 -7.92
N PHE A 254 -12.84 4.05 -8.06
CA PHE A 254 -11.61 3.54 -8.66
C PHE A 254 -11.13 2.26 -7.94
N TYR A 255 -11.06 2.30 -6.61
CA TYR A 255 -10.59 1.16 -5.82
C TYR A 255 -11.52 -0.05 -5.92
N GLU A 256 -12.83 0.11 -5.84
CA GLU A 256 -13.78 -1.01 -5.94
C GLU A 256 -13.71 -1.70 -7.31
N ILE A 257 -13.55 -0.93 -8.39
CA ILE A 257 -13.35 -1.48 -9.74
C ILE A 257 -12.01 -2.21 -9.80
N LEU A 258 -10.92 -1.59 -9.34
CA LEU A 258 -9.59 -2.19 -9.29
C LEU A 258 -9.63 -3.54 -8.56
N ARG A 259 -10.16 -3.56 -7.33
CA ARG A 259 -10.29 -4.76 -6.49
C ARG A 259 -11.06 -5.88 -7.19
N ARG A 260 -12.21 -5.55 -7.78
CA ARG A 260 -13.05 -6.55 -8.46
C ARG A 260 -12.38 -7.11 -9.72
N MET A 261 -11.73 -6.25 -10.50
CA MET A 261 -11.06 -6.68 -11.73
C MET A 261 -9.80 -7.48 -11.45
N VAL A 262 -9.06 -7.16 -10.38
CA VAL A 262 -7.92 -7.98 -9.92
C VAL A 262 -8.40 -9.36 -9.51
N GLU A 263 -9.50 -9.47 -8.77
CA GLU A 263 -10.09 -10.78 -8.41
C GLU A 263 -10.45 -11.61 -9.63
N LEU A 264 -11.06 -10.98 -10.65
CA LEU A 264 -11.43 -11.66 -11.90
C LEU A 264 -10.20 -12.10 -12.68
N TYR A 265 -9.21 -11.21 -12.84
CA TYR A 265 -7.98 -11.50 -13.58
C TYR A 265 -7.18 -12.63 -12.94
N LEU A 266 -6.98 -12.58 -11.62
CA LEU A 266 -6.21 -13.57 -10.87
C LEU A 266 -6.95 -14.92 -10.69
N ASN A 267 -8.20 -15.04 -11.13
CA ASN A 267 -8.95 -16.29 -11.14
C ASN A 267 -9.39 -16.70 -12.56
N ASP A 268 -8.65 -16.28 -13.58
CA ASP A 268 -8.86 -16.64 -14.99
C ASP A 268 -10.23 -16.23 -15.56
N GLY A 269 -10.88 -15.25 -14.93
CA GLY A 269 -12.17 -14.70 -15.36
C GLY A 269 -12.05 -13.67 -16.49
N ILE A 270 -10.86 -13.11 -16.68
CA ILE A 270 -10.50 -12.20 -17.78
C ILE A 270 -9.01 -12.40 -18.09
N ASP A 271 -8.61 -12.25 -19.35
CA ASP A 271 -7.20 -12.31 -19.73
C ASP A 271 -6.47 -10.98 -19.46
N LEU A 272 -5.15 -10.97 -19.68
CA LEU A 272 -4.34 -9.77 -19.42
C LEU A 272 -4.78 -8.60 -20.31
N ASP A 273 -5.11 -8.82 -21.58
CA ASP A 273 -5.51 -7.74 -22.48
C ASP A 273 -6.83 -7.10 -22.06
N GLY A 274 -7.84 -7.91 -21.76
CA GLY A 274 -9.10 -7.42 -21.22
C GLY A 274 -8.93 -6.71 -19.89
N PHE A 275 -8.08 -7.25 -19.00
CA PHE A 275 -7.79 -6.62 -17.72
C PHE A 275 -7.09 -5.26 -17.90
N MET A 276 -6.09 -5.16 -18.78
CA MET A 276 -5.39 -3.90 -19.07
C MET A 276 -6.30 -2.84 -19.67
N SER A 277 -7.24 -3.22 -20.54
CA SER A 277 -8.27 -2.32 -21.07
C SER A 277 -9.10 -1.72 -19.93
N TRP A 278 -9.58 -2.58 -19.01
CA TRP A 278 -10.33 -2.13 -17.84
C TRP A 278 -9.51 -1.24 -16.90
N GLN A 279 -8.22 -1.55 -16.68
CA GLN A 279 -7.34 -0.70 -15.88
C GLN A 279 -7.16 0.68 -16.51
N GLY A 280 -6.93 0.73 -17.82
CA GLY A 280 -6.82 1.99 -18.56
C GLY A 280 -8.08 2.84 -18.47
N GLU A 281 -9.26 2.24 -18.68
CA GLU A 281 -10.54 2.94 -18.55
C GLU A 281 -10.83 3.41 -17.12
N ASN A 282 -10.53 2.57 -16.12
CA ASN A 282 -10.75 2.92 -14.72
C ASN A 282 -9.83 4.07 -14.27
N LEU A 283 -8.56 4.04 -14.67
CA LEU A 283 -7.61 5.12 -14.39
C LEU A 283 -7.98 6.39 -15.14
N GLN A 284 -8.37 6.30 -16.43
CA GLN A 284 -8.84 7.45 -17.20
C GLN A 284 -10.04 8.13 -16.52
N ALA A 285 -11.03 7.34 -16.08
CA ALA A 285 -12.18 7.87 -15.35
C ALA A 285 -11.77 8.53 -14.01
N ALA A 286 -10.78 7.97 -13.32
CA ALA A 286 -10.28 8.51 -12.05
C ALA A 286 -9.56 9.86 -12.24
N VAL A 287 -8.73 9.99 -13.30
CA VAL A 287 -8.04 11.25 -13.61
C VAL A 287 -9.01 12.32 -14.11
N ASP A 288 -10.03 11.96 -14.89
CA ASP A 288 -11.08 12.88 -15.31
C ASP A 288 -11.88 13.39 -14.11
N ASN A 289 -12.21 12.49 -13.17
CA ASN A 289 -12.87 12.86 -11.92
C ASN A 289 -12.00 13.73 -11.01
N LEU A 290 -10.67 13.58 -11.06
CA LEU A 290 -9.75 14.40 -10.28
C LEU A 290 -9.76 15.86 -10.79
N GLU A 291 -9.69 16.04 -12.11
CA GLU A 291 -9.72 17.36 -12.77
C GLU A 291 -10.99 18.16 -12.41
N LEU A 292 -12.11 17.48 -12.18
CA LEU A 292 -13.37 18.11 -11.73
C LEU A 292 -13.37 18.55 -10.26
N ARG A 293 -12.52 17.94 -9.41
CA ARG A 293 -12.57 18.09 -7.95
C ARG A 293 -11.43 18.92 -7.37
N LYS A 294 -10.32 19.02 -8.08
CA LYS A 294 -9.06 19.62 -7.59
C LYS A 294 -8.39 20.38 -8.73
N GLU A 295 -7.89 21.57 -8.41
CA GLU A 295 -7.05 22.32 -9.34
C GLU A 295 -5.71 21.59 -9.54
N ILE A 296 -5.35 21.35 -10.81
CA ILE A 296 -4.13 20.66 -11.18
C ILE A 296 -3.08 21.71 -11.58
N PRO A 297 -1.90 21.76 -10.92
CA PRO A 297 -0.83 22.72 -11.24
C PRO A 297 -0.08 22.29 -12.52
N MET A 298 -0.78 22.34 -13.66
CA MET A 298 -0.31 21.82 -14.93
C MET A 298 0.97 22.50 -15.44
N GLU A 299 1.14 23.80 -15.18
CA GLU A 299 2.33 24.54 -15.57
C GLU A 299 3.58 24.07 -14.79
N ASP A 300 3.43 23.86 -13.49
CA ASP A 300 4.53 23.39 -12.63
C ASP A 300 4.91 21.94 -13.00
N LEU A 301 3.91 21.07 -13.22
CA LEU A 301 4.12 19.70 -13.67
C LEU A 301 4.84 19.66 -15.03
N ARG A 302 4.41 20.49 -15.99
CA ARG A 302 5.05 20.57 -17.31
C ARG A 302 6.48 21.07 -17.21
N ARG A 303 6.72 22.12 -16.42
CA ARG A 303 8.07 22.66 -16.18
C ARG A 303 8.99 21.59 -15.58
N ALA A 304 8.56 20.94 -14.51
CA ALA A 304 9.33 19.87 -13.87
C ALA A 304 9.56 18.67 -14.82
N TRP A 305 8.55 18.32 -15.62
CA TRP A 305 8.69 17.31 -16.67
C TRP A 305 9.79 17.73 -17.64
N ASP A 306 9.73 18.91 -18.24
CA ASP A 306 10.70 19.35 -19.24
C ASP A 306 12.12 19.46 -18.67
N GLU A 307 12.28 19.97 -17.45
CA GLU A 307 13.57 20.05 -16.73
C GLU A 307 14.23 18.69 -16.53
N ARG A 308 13.42 17.62 -16.38
CA ARG A 308 13.88 16.25 -16.17
C ARG A 308 14.06 15.45 -17.46
N ALA A 309 13.86 16.07 -18.62
CA ALA A 309 14.11 15.43 -19.91
C ALA A 309 15.51 14.78 -20.02
N PRO A 310 16.61 15.37 -19.49
CA PRO A 310 17.92 14.73 -19.49
C PRO A 310 17.95 13.39 -18.72
N ALA A 311 17.26 13.30 -17.58
CA ALA A 311 17.19 12.07 -16.80
C ALA A 311 16.40 10.99 -17.56
N ARG A 312 15.28 11.37 -18.19
CA ARG A 312 14.46 10.47 -19.00
C ARG A 312 15.14 9.99 -20.27
N ALA A 313 16.03 10.76 -20.86
CA ALA A 313 16.75 10.37 -22.09
C ALA A 313 17.59 9.08 -21.93
N ALA A 314 18.02 8.76 -20.71
CA ALA A 314 18.75 7.53 -20.41
C ALA A 314 17.85 6.34 -20.02
N MET A 315 16.54 6.57 -19.83
CA MET A 315 15.60 5.55 -19.39
C MET A 315 15.11 4.71 -20.58
N LYS A 316 14.97 3.40 -20.35
CA LYS A 316 14.51 2.44 -21.35
C LYS A 316 13.01 2.25 -21.26
N ASP A 317 12.37 1.98 -22.39
CA ASP A 317 10.98 1.54 -22.48
C ASP A 317 10.01 2.51 -21.79
N LEU A 318 10.29 3.81 -21.89
CA LEU A 318 9.32 4.83 -21.48
C LEU A 318 8.13 4.79 -22.43
N PRO A 319 6.90 4.94 -21.93
CA PRO A 319 5.73 5.05 -22.78
C PRO A 319 5.86 6.28 -23.68
N HIS A 320 5.49 6.14 -24.95
CA HIS A 320 5.36 7.28 -25.84
C HIS A 320 4.04 7.99 -25.53
N ALA A 321 4.05 9.32 -25.49
CA ALA A 321 2.83 10.11 -25.38
C ALA A 321 1.84 9.68 -26.47
N ALA A 322 0.57 9.48 -26.10
CA ALA A 322 -0.47 9.27 -27.08
C ALA A 322 -0.52 10.49 -28.02
N PRO A 323 -0.69 10.29 -29.35
CA PRO A 323 -0.74 11.38 -30.32
C PRO A 323 -1.90 12.34 -30.08
#